data_AF-A0A527U418-F1
#
_entry.id   AF-A0A527U418-F1
#
_cell.length_a   1.000
_cell.length_b   1.000
_cell.length_c   1.000
_cell.angle_alpha   90.00
_cell.angle_beta   90.00
_cell.angle_gamma   90.00
#
_symmetry.space_group_name_H-M   'P 1'
#
loop_
_entity.id
_entity.type
_entity.pdbx_description
1 polymer ?
#
loop_
_entity_poly.entity_id
_entity_poly.type
_entity_poly.pdbx_seq_one_letter_code
_entity_poly.pdbx_strand_id
1 'polypeptide(L)' 'MIEISHLLAVVDAYRLATGVEDTTVSHRVFGDTKKIEAMRSGADITLGRFNAAVLWFSENWPADAVWPSDIQRPVKEVAE' A
#
# COMPACT_ATOMS: atom_id res chain seq x y z
N MET A 1 12.80 1.12 10.32
CA MET A 1 12.14 -0.21 10.24
C MET A 1 10.88 0.01 9.43
N ILE A 2 10.63 -0.83 8.43
CA ILE A 2 9.39 -0.75 7.65
C ILE A 2 8.39 -1.64 8.37
N GLU A 3 7.43 -1.01 9.04
CA GLU A 3 6.39 -1.73 9.77
C GLU A 3 5.15 -1.92 8.89
N ILE A 4 4.49 -3.08 9.03
CA ILE A 4 3.23 -3.38 8.33
C ILE A 4 2.18 -2.30 8.61
N SER A 5 2.22 -1.69 9.81
CA SER A 5 1.43 -0.55 10.22
C SER A 5 1.45 0.61 9.21
N HIS A 6 2.61 0.87 8.58
CA HIS A 6 2.73 1.91 7.55
C HIS A 6 1.89 1.52 6.32
N LEU A 7 2.03 0.28 5.82
CA LEU A 7 1.24 -0.17 4.68
C LEU A 7 -0.26 -0.10 4.99
N LEU A 8 -0.67 -0.50 6.19
CA LEU A 8 -2.07 -0.39 6.62
C LEU A 8 -2.56 1.06 6.64
N ALA A 9 -1.73 2.01 7.07
CA ALA A 9 -2.06 3.43 7.03
C ALA A 9 -2.22 3.97 5.60
N VAL A 10 -1.36 3.56 4.65
CA VAL A 10 -1.52 3.90 3.22
C VAL A 10 -2.83 3.34 2.69
N VAL A 11 -3.10 2.06 2.96
CA VAL A 11 -4.30 1.36 2.50
C VAL A 11 -5.53 2.06 3.03
N ASP A 12 -5.58 2.40 4.32
CA ASP A 12 -6.72 3.07 4.94
C ASP A 12 -6.95 4.46 4.35
N ALA A 13 -5.89 5.27 4.20
CA ALA A 13 -5.96 6.59 3.57
C ALA A 13 -6.45 6.50 2.11
N TYR A 14 -5.91 5.55 1.34
CA TYR A 14 -6.36 5.28 -0.03
C TYR A 14 -7.83 4.86 -0.07
N ARG A 15 -8.22 3.97 0.84
CA ARG A 15 -9.59 3.46 0.97
C ARG A 15 -10.59 4.59 1.24
N LEU A 16 -10.26 5.47 2.18
CA LEU A 16 -11.07 6.64 2.52
C LEU A 16 -11.18 7.61 1.35
N ALA A 17 -10.10 7.80 0.60
CA ALA A 17 -10.08 8.69 -0.56
C ALA A 17 -10.84 8.14 -1.77
N THR A 18 -10.72 6.85 -2.07
CA THR A 18 -11.33 6.25 -3.27
C THR A 18 -12.66 5.54 -3.00
N GLY A 19 -13.02 5.32 -1.73
CA GLY A 19 -14.25 4.62 -1.33
C GLY A 19 -14.29 3.13 -1.69
N VAL A 20 -13.12 2.49 -1.87
CA VAL A 20 -13.02 1.08 -2.27
C VAL A 20 -12.93 0.16 -1.05
N GLU A 21 -13.02 -1.15 -1.23
CA GLU A 21 -12.80 -2.12 -0.12
C GLU A 21 -11.36 -2.61 -0.07
N ASP A 22 -10.88 -2.98 1.12
CA ASP A 22 -9.57 -3.59 1.36
C ASP A 22 -9.33 -4.78 0.41
N THR A 23 -10.37 -5.57 0.15
CA THR A 23 -10.36 -6.73 -0.74
C THR A 23 -10.03 -6.35 -2.19
N THR A 24 -10.64 -5.27 -2.69
CA THR A 24 -10.42 -4.76 -4.05
C THR A 24 -9.02 -4.20 -4.21
N VAL A 25 -8.55 -3.45 -3.21
CA VAL A 25 -7.20 -2.89 -3.20
C VAL A 25 -6.16 -4.01 -3.10
N SER A 26 -6.36 -4.97 -2.21
CA SER A 26 -5.45 -6.12 -2.05
C SER A 26 -5.31 -6.91 -3.34
N HIS A 27 -6.42 -7.17 -4.02
CA HIS A 27 -6.40 -7.86 -5.32
C HIS A 27 -5.69 -7.04 -6.41
N ARG A 28 -5.88 -5.72 -6.46
CA ARG A 28 -5.20 -4.87 -7.44
C ARG A 28 -3.69 -4.74 -7.19
N VAL A 29 -3.32 -4.59 -5.92
CA VAL A 29 -1.93 -4.32 -5.50
C VAL A 29 -1.11 -5.61 -5.47
N PHE A 30 -1.66 -6.68 -4.89
CA PHE A 30 -0.95 -7.92 -4.63
C PHE A 30 -1.39 -9.09 -5.52
N GLY A 31 -2.52 -8.99 -6.21
CA GLY A 31 -3.17 -10.14 -6.86
C GLY A 31 -3.88 -11.08 -5.87
N ASP A 32 -3.85 -10.75 -4.58
CA ASP A 32 -4.31 -11.62 -3.49
C ASP A 32 -5.26 -10.84 -2.57
N THR A 33 -6.53 -11.25 -2.52
CA THR A 33 -7.56 -10.60 -1.70
C THR A 33 -7.32 -10.76 -0.19
N LYS A 34 -6.60 -11.81 0.22
CA LYS A 34 -6.33 -12.13 1.64
C LYS A 34 -5.03 -11.52 2.16
N LYS A 35 -4.25 -10.86 1.31
CA LYS A 35 -2.90 -10.43 1.68
C LYS A 35 -2.92 -9.35 2.77
N ILE A 36 -3.80 -8.37 2.66
CA ILE A 36 -3.95 -7.31 3.67
C ILE A 36 -4.54 -7.86 4.96
N GLU A 37 -5.50 -8.77 4.87
CA GLU A 37 -6.07 -9.44 6.05
C GLU A 37 -5.01 -10.26 6.80
N ALA A 38 -4.15 -11.00 6.08
CA ALA A 38 -3.02 -11.72 6.66
C ALA A 38 -2.04 -10.76 7.35
N MET A 39 -1.74 -9.61 6.74
CA MET A 39 -0.89 -8.58 7.33
C MET A 39 -1.51 -7.97 8.61
N ARG A 40 -2.84 -7.74 8.65
CA ARG A 40 -3.55 -7.35 9.88
C ARG A 40 -3.48 -8.42 10.96
N SER A 41 -3.41 -9.69 10.57
CA SER A 41 -3.24 -10.84 11.47
C SER A 41 -1.80 -11.02 11.98
N GLY A 42 -0.85 -10.18 11.52
CA GLY A 42 0.56 -10.24 11.91
C GLY A 42 1.45 -11.05 10.96
N ALA A 43 1.01 -11.31 9.73
CA ALA A 43 1.85 -11.96 8.73
C ALA A 43 2.95 -11.02 8.22
N ASP A 44 4.17 -11.55 8.10
CA ASP A 44 5.30 -10.82 7.54
C ASP A 44 5.15 -10.56 6.04
N ILE A 45 5.71 -9.42 5.61
CA ILE A 45 5.85 -9.05 4.21
C ILE A 45 7.32 -8.82 3.89
N THR A 46 7.77 -9.37 2.77
CA THR A 46 9.14 -9.12 2.30
C THR A 46 9.25 -7.69 1.77
N LEU A 47 10.43 -7.09 1.95
CA LEU A 47 10.71 -5.72 1.52
C LEU A 47 10.34 -5.48 0.05
N GLY A 48 10.66 -6.41 -0.85
CA GLY A 48 10.32 -6.27 -2.27
C GLY A 48 8.81 -6.23 -2.54
N ARG A 49 8.02 -6.99 -1.77
CA ARG A 49 6.56 -7.01 -1.89
C ARG A 49 5.95 -5.73 -1.32
N PHE A 50 6.47 -5.25 -0.18
CA PHE A 50 6.10 -3.97 0.38
C PHE A 50 6.39 -2.84 -0.62
N ASN A 51 7.60 -2.80 -1.19
CA ASN A 51 7.99 -1.75 -2.13
C ASN A 51 7.10 -1.75 -3.38
N ALA A 52 6.81 -2.93 -3.95
CA ALA A 52 5.90 -3.06 -5.08
C ALA A 52 4.48 -2.55 -4.75
N ALA A 53 4.01 -2.83 -3.53
CA ALA A 53 2.70 -2.41 -3.09
C ALA A 53 2.60 -0.89 -2.94
N VAL A 54 3.54 -0.29 -2.21
CA VAL A 54 3.57 1.16 -2.01
C VAL A 54 3.83 1.88 -3.33
N LEU A 55 4.60 1.29 -4.25
CA LEU A 55 4.79 1.83 -5.61
C LEU A 55 3.46 1.87 -6.37
N TRP A 56 2.69 0.79 -6.35
CA TRP A 56 1.37 0.76 -6.98
C TRP A 56 0.45 1.84 -6.40
N PHE A 57 0.44 2.01 -5.07
CA PHE A 57 -0.30 3.10 -4.43
C PHE A 57 0.18 4.46 -4.89
N SER A 58 1.49 4.68 -4.99
CA SER A 58 2.09 5.93 -5.47
C SER A 58 1.67 6.27 -6.89
N GLU A 59 1.59 5.27 -7.78
CA GLU A 59 1.17 5.43 -9.18
C GLU A 59 -0.35 5.62 -9.33
N ASN A 60 -1.15 4.94 -8.51
CA ASN A 60 -2.62 4.97 -8.57
C ASN A 60 -3.25 5.95 -7.56
N TRP A 61 -2.44 6.76 -6.86
CA TRP A 61 -2.91 7.62 -5.80
C TRP A 61 -3.90 8.67 -6.32
N PRO A 62 -5.09 8.82 -5.72
CA PRO A 62 -6.04 9.84 -6.14
C PRO A 62 -5.48 11.23 -5.84
N ALA A 63 -5.71 12.17 -6.77
CA ALA A 63 -5.23 13.55 -6.64
C ALA A 63 -5.84 14.30 -5.44
N ASP A 64 -7.01 13.87 -4.98
CA ASP A 64 -7.74 14.47 -3.85
C ASP A 64 -7.24 13.97 -2.48
N ALA A 65 -6.31 13.01 -2.45
CA ALA A 65 -5.84 12.41 -1.19
C ALA A 65 -4.43 12.84 -0.81
N VAL A 66 -4.27 13.06 0.49
CA VAL A 66 -2.97 13.37 1.09
C VAL A 66 -2.19 12.08 1.31
N TRP A 67 -0.96 12.03 0.79
CA TRP A 67 -0.04 10.93 1.07
C TRP A 67 0.44 11.01 2.53
N PRO A 68 0.39 9.92 3.31
CA PRO A 68 0.82 9.92 4.70
C PRO A 68 2.32 10.23 4.83
N SER A 69 2.67 11.29 5.57
CA SER A 69 4.05 11.76 5.72
C SER A 69 4.97 10.79 6.46
N ASP A 70 4.39 9.86 7.20
CA ASP A 70 5.11 8.80 7.91
C ASP A 70 5.75 7.78 6.93
N ILE A 71 5.34 7.83 5.67
CA ILE A 71 5.65 6.82 4.67
C ILE A 71 6.31 7.50 3.50
N GLN A 72 7.60 7.24 3.31
CA GLN A 72 8.29 7.75 2.13
C GLN A 72 7.59 7.23 0.87
N ARG A 73 7.04 8.17 0.09
CA ARG A 73 6.46 7.86 -1.20
C ARG A 73 7.57 7.27 -2.08
N PRO A 74 7.47 6.00 -2.49
CA PRO A 74 8.47 5.41 -3.36
C PRO A 74 8.39 6.16 -4.68
N VAL A 75 9.48 6.85 -4.98
CA VAL A 75 9.79 7.28 -6.33
C VAL A 75 10.34 6.03 -7.01
N LYS A 76 9.80 5.70 -8.18
CA LYS A 76 10.44 4.75 -9.08
C LYS A 76 11.80 5.36 -9.39
N GLU A 77 12.84 4.96 -8.67
CA GLU A 77 14.20 5.20 -9.13
C GLU A 77 14.29 4.43 -10.44
N VAL A 78 14.05 5.17 -11.52
CA VAL A 78 14.47 4.79 -12.86
C VAL A 78 15.98 4.68 -12.75
N ALA A 79 16.45 3.46 -12.49
CA ALA A 79 17.83 3.11 -12.73
C ALA A 79 18.05 3.32 -14.23
N GLU A 80 18.68 4.45 -14.54
CA GLU A 80 19.21 4.80 -15.86
C GLU A 80 20.41 3.90 -16.21
#